data_AF-A0A316Z281-F1
#
_entry.id   AF-A0A316Z281-F1
#
_cell.length_a   1.000
_cell.length_b   1.000
_cell.length_c   1.000
_cell.angle_alpha   90.00
_cell.angle_beta   90.00
_cell.angle_gamma   90.00
#
_symmetry.space_group_name_H-M   'P 1'
#
loop_
_entity.id
_entity.type
_entity.pdbx_description
1 polymer ?
#
loop_
_entity_poly.entity_id
_entity_poly.type
_entity_poly.pdbx_seq_one_letter_code
_entity_poly.pdbx_strand_id
1 'polypeptide(L)' 'MATSKYRKRSRAPAPGQCACCSIAETPEWRRGPDGARTVCNACGLHFAKLAKKRQQ' A
#
# COMPACT_ATOMS: atom_id res chain seq x y z
N MET A 1 -17.77 -2.80 -30.99
CA MET A 1 -17.00 -3.84 -30.27
C MET A 1 -15.61 -3.31 -29.95
N ALA A 2 -15.34 -2.86 -28.72
CA ALA A 2 -13.97 -2.77 -28.17
C ALA A 2 -14.04 -2.52 -26.66
N THR A 3 -14.09 -3.61 -25.89
CA THR A 3 -13.98 -3.61 -24.43
C THR A 3 -12.59 -3.09 -24.06
N SER A 4 -12.51 -1.83 -23.64
CA SER A 4 -11.25 -1.21 -23.25
C SER A 4 -10.66 -1.98 -22.09
N LYS A 5 -9.56 -2.65 -22.39
CA LYS A 5 -8.85 -3.60 -21.55
C LYS A 5 -8.64 -2.98 -20.17
N TYR A 6 -9.27 -3.57 -19.16
CA TYR A 6 -8.89 -3.41 -17.76
C TYR A 6 -7.40 -3.72 -17.68
N ARG A 7 -6.58 -2.67 -17.76
CA ARG A 7 -5.13 -2.76 -17.65
C ARG A 7 -4.89 -3.46 -16.33
N LYS A 8 -4.50 -4.74 -16.39
CA LYS A 8 -3.99 -5.49 -15.25
C LYS A 8 -2.88 -4.63 -14.70
N ARG A 9 -3.20 -3.84 -13.67
CA ARG A 9 -2.26 -3.01 -12.93
C ARG A 9 -1.30 -4.03 -12.36
N SER A 10 -0.16 -4.22 -13.04
CA SER A 10 0.91 -5.10 -12.62
C SER A 10 1.04 -4.92 -11.13
N ARG A 11 0.60 -5.94 -10.37
CA ARG A 11 0.78 -5.95 -8.93
C ARG A 11 2.29 -5.97 -8.81
N ALA A 12 2.89 -4.80 -8.60
CA ALA A 12 4.29 -4.71 -8.21
C ALA A 12 4.47 -5.78 -7.12
N PRO A 13 5.52 -6.62 -7.22
CA PRO A 13 5.74 -7.69 -6.25
C PRO A 13 5.57 -7.07 -4.88
N ALA A 14 4.61 -7.59 -4.11
CA ALA A 14 4.40 -7.09 -2.77
C ALA A 14 5.76 -7.17 -2.07
N PRO A 15 6.27 -6.06 -1.50
CA PRO A 15 7.55 -6.09 -0.85
C PRO A 15 7.49 -7.18 0.21
N GLY A 16 8.51 -8.01 0.26
CA GLY A 16 8.54 -9.13 1.20
C GLY A 16 8.48 -8.69 2.65
N GLN A 17 8.63 -7.38 2.94
CA GLN A 17 8.67 -6.80 4.27
C GLN A 17 8.10 -5.37 4.28
N CYS A 18 7.46 -4.98 5.39
CA CYS A 18 6.96 -3.63 5.61
C CYS A 18 8.12 -2.62 5.71
N ALA A 19 8.05 -1.52 4.97
CA ALA A 19 9.07 -0.46 5.03
C ALA A 19 9.11 0.29 6.37
N CYS A 20 8.11 0.12 7.24
CA CYS A 20 8.02 0.81 8.53
C CYS A 20 8.37 -0.11 9.72
N CYS A 21 7.95 -1.38 9.69
CA CYS A 21 8.18 -2.33 10.79
C CYS A 21 8.85 -3.63 10.35
N SER A 22 9.30 -3.73 9.10
CA SER A 22 9.95 -4.91 8.50
C SER A 22 9.18 -6.23 8.59
N ILE A 23 7.89 -6.19 8.94
CA ILE A 23 7.06 -7.40 9.02
C ILE A 23 6.80 -7.97 7.62
N ALA A 24 7.08 -9.25 7.43
CA ALA A 24 6.76 -10.00 6.23
C ALA A 24 5.35 -10.62 6.29
N GLU A 25 4.89 -10.90 7.51
CA GLU A 25 3.58 -11.48 7.79
C GLU A 25 2.53 -10.38 7.90
N THR A 26 1.83 -10.12 6.81
CA THR A 26 0.66 -9.23 6.84
C THR A 26 -0.45 -9.74 5.93
N PRO A 27 -1.70 -9.74 6.40
CA PRO A 27 -2.83 -10.20 5.59
C PRO A 27 -3.14 -9.23 4.43
N GLU A 28 -2.74 -7.97 4.53
CA GLU A 28 -2.99 -6.95 3.52
C GLU A 28 -1.85 -5.93 3.44
N TRP A 29 -1.32 -5.74 2.24
CA TRP A 29 -0.34 -4.71 1.92
C TRP A 29 -1.03 -3.41 1.50
N ARG A 30 -0.77 -2.34 2.25
CA ARG A 30 -1.30 -1.00 2.00
C ARG A 30 -0.29 -0.13 1.27
N ARG A 31 -0.80 0.92 0.62
CA ARG A 31 0.03 1.94 -0.03
C ARG A 31 0.67 2.84 1.02
N GLY A 32 2.00 2.92 0.98
CA GLY A 32 2.78 3.80 1.84
C GLY A 32 2.85 5.24 1.29
N PRO A 33 3.63 6.12 1.94
CA PRO A 33 3.86 7.51 1.54
C PRO A 33 4.18 7.69 0.05
N ASP A 34 5.04 6.83 -0.50
CA ASP A 34 5.46 6.86 -1.91
C ASP A 34 4.44 6.27 -2.90
N GLY A 35 3.23 5.94 -2.44
CA GLY A 35 2.16 5.39 -3.29
C GLY A 35 2.34 3.92 -3.69
N ALA A 36 3.50 3.32 -3.42
CA ALA A 36 3.77 1.90 -3.58
C ALA A 36 3.22 1.09 -2.39
N ARG A 37 2.83 -0.17 -2.61
CA ARG A 37 2.29 -1.08 -1.58
C ARG A 37 3.37 -1.56 -0.60
N THR A 38 4.03 -0.64 0.10
CA THR A 38 5.25 -0.89 0.87
C THR A 38 5.04 -1.13 2.35
N VAL A 39 3.81 -0.99 2.85
CA VAL A 39 3.53 -1.06 4.28
C VAL A 39 2.47 -2.11 4.60
N CYS A 40 2.57 -2.70 5.79
CA CYS A 40 1.57 -3.62 6.30
C CYS A 40 0.26 -2.90 6.64
N ASN A 41 -0.79 -3.65 6.94
CA ASN A 41 -2.10 -3.11 7.32
C ASN A 41 -2.02 -2.13 8.51
N ALA A 42 -1.30 -2.49 9.58
CA ALA A 42 -1.16 -1.66 10.78
C ALA A 42 -0.44 -0.33 10.48
N CYS A 43 0.72 -0.40 9.84
CA CYS A 43 1.50 0.79 9.47
C CYS A 43 0.77 1.67 8.45
N GLY A 44 0.07 1.07 7.49
CA GLY A 44 -0.72 1.80 6.50
C GLY A 44 -1.89 2.57 7.13
N LEU A 45 -2.57 1.99 8.12
CA LEU A 45 -3.62 2.68 8.88
C LEU A 45 -3.05 3.80 9.74
N HIS A 46 -1.90 3.59 10.39
CA HIS A 46 -1.22 4.63 11.16
C HIS A 46 -0.80 5.80 10.26
N PHE A 47 -0.18 5.49 9.12
CA PHE A 47 0.22 6.49 8.13
C PHE A 47 -0.97 7.27 7.57
N ALA A 48 -2.08 6.59 7.27
CA ALA A 48 -3.31 7.24 6.82
C ALA A 48 -3.88 8.20 7.89
N LYS A 49 -3.80 7.84 9.18
CA LYS A 49 -4.20 8.74 10.28
C LYS A 49 -3.28 9.96 10.37
N LEU A 50 -1.95 9.77 10.28
CA LEU A 50 -0.98 10.87 10.27
C LEU A 50 -1.17 11.80 9.07
N ALA A 51 -1.35 11.24 7.87
CA ALA A 51 -1.59 12.02 6.66
C ALA A 51 -2.86 12.86 6.74
N LYS A 52 -3.94 12.32 7.36
CA LYS A 52 -5.16 13.08 7.64
C LYS A 52 -4.97 14.14 8.71
N LYS A 53 -4.18 13.86 9.75
CA LYS A 53 -3.85 14.84 10.81
C LYS A 53 -3.03 16.03 10.30
N ARG A 54 -2.33 15.87 9.18
CA ARG A 54 -1.57 16.94 8.50
C ARG A 54 -2.44 17.81 7.58
N GLN A 55 -3.71 17.46 7.41
CA GLN A 55 -4.71 18.20 6.61
C GLN A 55 -5.83 18.79 7.49
N GLN A 56 -5.61 18.87 8.81
CA GLN A 56 -6.53 19.47 9.77
C GLN A 56 -5.85 20.62 10.51
#